data_AF-A0A7X7AM81-F1
#
_entry.id   AF-A0A7X7AM81-F1
#
_cell.length_a   1.000
_cell.length_b   1.000
_cell.length_c   1.000
_cell.angle_alpha   90.00
_cell.angle_beta   90.00
_cell.angle_gamma   90.00
#
_symmetry.space_group_name_H-M   'P 1'
#
loop_
_entity.id
_entity.type
_entity.pdbx_description
1 polymer ?
#
loop_
_entity_poly.entity_id
_entity_poly.type
_entity_poly.pdbx_seq_one_letter_code
_entity_poly.pdbx_strand_id
1 'polypeptide(L)'
;MKWVCLGDSITYGYPFGPEESWVSLIARATGLTFLNKGVNAETTGEMLHRFGSDVLDLEPTDLIVLGGANDAWYRVSLQEVQKN
;
A
#
# COMPACT_ATOMS: atom_id res chain seq x y z
N MET A 1 11.53 -14.74 0.60
CA MET A 1 10.81 -13.73 1.40
C MET A 1 10.05 -12.85 0.43
N LYS A 2 8.76 -12.62 0.68
CA LYS A 2 7.86 -11.93 -0.26
C LYS A 2 7.09 -10.89 0.53
N TRP A 3 7.30 -9.63 0.13
CA TRP A 3 6.71 -8.47 0.77
C TRP A 3 5.54 -7.97 -0.05
N VAL A 4 4.45 -7.59 0.60
CA VAL A 4 3.40 -6.78 -0.02
C VAL A 4 3.47 -5.37 0.57
N CYS A 5 3.44 -4.36 -0.30
CA CYS A 5 3.35 -2.96 0.08
C CYS A 5 1.95 -2.45 -0.29
N LEU A 6 1.02 -2.51 0.66
CA LEU A 6 -0.33 -2.00 0.52
C LEU A 6 -0.34 -0.51 0.82
N GLY A 7 -0.88 0.31 -0.07
CA GLY A 7 -0.96 1.74 0.22
C GLY A 7 -1.61 2.59 -0.85
N ASP A 8 -1.37 3.89 -0.73
CA ASP A 8 -1.94 4.91 -1.61
C ASP A 8 -0.99 5.33 -2.76
N SER A 9 -1.17 6.56 -3.28
CA SER A 9 -0.31 7.19 -4.29
C SER A 9 1.18 7.21 -3.96
N ILE A 10 1.54 7.31 -2.67
CA ILE A 10 2.94 7.33 -2.23
C ILE A 10 3.56 5.95 -2.47
N THR A 11 2.81 4.88 -2.22
CA THR A 11 3.22 3.50 -2.51
C THR A 11 3.16 3.21 -4.01
N TYR A 12 2.15 3.73 -4.72
CA TYR A 12 2.03 3.58 -6.18
C TYR A 12 3.23 4.17 -6.93
N GLY A 13 3.84 5.25 -6.42
CA GLY A 13 4.92 5.97 -7.09
C GLY A 13 4.43 7.16 -7.92
N TYR A 14 3.28 7.74 -7.57
CA TYR A 14 2.79 8.95 -8.23
C TYR A 14 3.81 10.11 -8.13
N PRO A 15 4.01 10.92 -9.19
CA PRO A 15 3.32 10.90 -10.48
C PRO A 15 3.95 10.00 -11.55
N PHE A 16 5.07 9.34 -11.25
CA PHE A 16 5.91 8.68 -12.25
C PHE A 16 5.60 7.19 -12.45
N GLY A 17 4.84 6.59 -11.54
CA GLY A 17 4.37 5.21 -11.62
C GLY A 17 5.20 4.21 -10.79
N PRO A 18 4.83 2.92 -10.81
CA PRO A 18 5.36 1.90 -9.91
C PRO A 18 6.86 1.62 -10.06
N GLU A 19 7.45 1.88 -11.23
CA GLU A 19 8.89 1.70 -11.46
C GLU A 19 9.78 2.71 -10.74
N GLU A 20 9.21 3.90 -10.46
CA GLU A 20 9.84 4.98 -9.70
C GLU A 20 9.41 4.99 -8.23
N SER A 21 8.54 4.06 -7.82
CA SER A 21 8.13 3.91 -6.43
C SER A 21 9.30 3.49 -5.53
N TRP A 22 9.24 3.89 -4.26
CA TRP A 22 10.12 3.38 -3.21
C TRP A 22 10.11 1.85 -3.14
N VAL A 23 9.00 1.20 -3.50
CA VAL A 23 8.87 -0.26 -3.58
C VAL A 23 9.84 -0.86 -4.62
N SER A 24 9.95 -0.22 -5.78
CA SER A 24 10.90 -0.65 -6.82
C SER A 24 12.34 -0.35 -6.42
N LEU A 25 12.58 0.79 -5.75
CA LEU A 25 13.90 1.14 -5.21
C LEU A 25 14.40 0.12 -4.17
N ILE A 26 13.57 -0.26 -3.19
CA ILE A 26 13.96 -1.23 -2.16
C ILE A 26 14.12 -2.64 -2.73
N ALA A 27 13.29 -3.04 -3.70
CA ALA A 27 13.45 -4.30 -4.41
C ALA A 27 14.81 -4.37 -5.11
N ARG A 28 15.20 -3.31 -5.84
CA ARG A 28 16.52 -3.23 -6.50
C ARG A 28 17.68 -3.22 -5.50
N ALA A 29 17.54 -2.50 -4.39
CA ALA A 29 18.61 -2.35 -3.40
C ALA A 29 18.87 -3.65 -2.61
N THR A 30 17.83 -4.45 -2.37
CA THR A 30 17.91 -5.65 -1.51
C THR A 30 17.94 -6.97 -2.29
N GLY A 31 17.49 -6.97 -3.55
CA GLY A 31 17.26 -8.19 -4.32
C GLY A 31 16.09 -9.04 -3.84
N LEU A 32 15.27 -8.55 -2.89
CA LEU A 32 14.09 -9.24 -2.40
C LEU A 32 12.86 -8.94 -3.26
N THR A 33 11.84 -9.80 -3.16
CA THR A 33 10.57 -9.62 -3.85
C THR A 33 9.65 -8.69 -3.07
N PHE A 34 9.33 -7.54 -3.65
CA PHE A 34 8.30 -6.62 -3.16
C PHE A 34 7.19 -6.47 -4.21
N LEU A 35 5.94 -6.60 -3.77
CA LEU A 35 4.76 -6.42 -4.59
C LEU A 35 4.13 -5.06 -4.27
N ASN A 36 4.14 -4.16 -5.25
CA ASN A 36 3.52 -2.86 -5.14
C ASN A 36 1.99 -3.00 -5.27
N LYS A 37 1.28 -2.71 -4.18
CA LYS A 37 -0.19 -2.66 -4.11
C LYS A 37 -0.66 -1.25 -3.74
N GLY A 38 0.06 -0.24 -4.23
CA GLY A 38 -0.32 1.16 -4.15
C GLY A 38 -1.43 1.51 -5.15
N VAL A 39 -2.44 2.25 -4.72
CA VAL A 39 -3.49 2.80 -5.60
C VAL A 39 -3.69 4.28 -5.30
N ASN A 40 -3.70 5.12 -6.32
CA ASN A 40 -3.78 6.57 -6.14
C ASN A 40 -5.05 6.98 -5.39
N ALA A 41 -4.91 7.93 -4.47
CA ALA A 41 -6.00 8.54 -3.69
C ALA A 41 -6.81 7.60 -2.77
N GLU A 42 -6.42 6.33 -2.61
CA GLU A 42 -7.16 5.40 -1.75
C GLU A 42 -7.06 5.73 -0.25
N THR A 43 -8.19 5.52 0.42
CA THR A 43 -8.37 5.53 1.88
C THR A 43 -8.03 4.17 2.51
N THR A 44 -7.88 4.11 3.83
CA THR A 44 -7.67 2.82 4.53
C THR A 44 -8.88 1.89 4.40
N GLY A 45 -10.09 2.44 4.27
CA GLY A 45 -11.30 1.64 4.04
C GLY A 45 -11.29 0.93 2.68
N GLU A 46 -10.82 1.61 1.63
CA GLU A 46 -10.65 1.02 0.29
C GLU A 46 -9.52 -0.02 0.27
N MET A 47 -8.42 0.24 0.98
CA MET A 47 -7.34 -0.74 1.17
C MET A 47 -7.86 -2.01 1.88
N LEU A 48 -8.67 -1.85 2.93
CA LEU A 48 -9.29 -2.98 3.64
C LEU A 48 -10.22 -3.78 2.71
N HIS A 49 -11.00 -3.10 1.87
CA HIS A 49 -11.92 -3.75 0.93
C HIS A 49 -11.20 -4.73 -0.02
N ARG A 50 -9.98 -4.39 -0.46
CA ARG A 50 -9.17 -5.22 -1.36
C ARG A 50 -8.11 -6.07 -0.65
N PHE A 51 -8.09 -6.09 0.69
CA PHE A 51 -7.04 -6.79 1.46
C PHE A 51 -6.95 -8.29 1.13
N GLY A 52 -8.08 -8.94 0.86
CA GLY A 52 -8.11 -10.35 0.46
C GLY A 52 -7.28 -10.62 -0.79
N SER A 53 -7.63 -9.98 -1.91
CA SER A 53 -6.98 -10.19 -3.20
C SER A 53 -5.58 -9.59 -3.29
N ASP A 54 -5.33 -8.48 -2.60
CA ASP A 54 -4.05 -7.77 -2.69
C ASP A 54 -3.04 -8.16 -1.62
N VAL A 55 -3.45 -8.90 -0.59
CA VAL A 55 -2.54 -9.37 0.47
C VAL A 55 -2.69 -10.87 0.71
N LEU A 56 -3.87 -11.33 1.14
CA LEU A 56 -4.04 -12.72 1.62
C LEU A 56 -3.79 -13.75 0.51
N ASP A 57 -4.39 -13.56 -0.66
CA ASP A 57 -4.25 -14.46 -1.81
C ASP A 57 -2.81 -14.52 -2.34
N LEU A 58 -1.99 -13.53 -1.98
CA LEU A 58 -0.59 -13.47 -2.36
C LEU A 58 0.32 -14.17 -1.36
N GLU A 59 -0.17 -14.63 -0.20
CA GLU A 59 0.62 -15.33 0.83
C GLU A 59 2.00 -14.69 1.09
N PRO A 60 2.09 -13.40 1.45
CA PRO A 60 3.36 -12.76 1.75
C PRO A 60 3.91 -13.23 3.09
N THR A 61 5.23 -13.15 3.24
CA THR A 61 5.88 -13.33 4.54
C THR A 61 5.76 -12.07 5.40
N ASP A 62 5.66 -10.91 4.74
CA ASP A 62 5.72 -9.60 5.39
C ASP A 62 4.81 -8.61 4.66
N LEU A 63 4.20 -7.70 5.43
CA LEU A 63 3.29 -6.67 4.94
C LEU A 63 3.74 -5.29 5.43
N ILE A 64 3.78 -4.31 4.51
CA ILE A 64 3.88 -2.90 4.83
C ILE A 64 2.56 -2.24 4.47
N VAL A 65 1.97 -1.50 5.41
CA VAL A 65 0.76 -0.69 5.20
C VAL A 65 1.14 0.78 5.30
N LEU A 66 0.86 1.54 4.25
CA LEU A 66 1.03 2.99 4.22
C LEU A 66 -0.25 3.63 3.66
N GLY A 67 -1.07 4.16 4.55
CA GLY A 67 -2.35 4.81 4.24
C GLY A 67 -2.78 5.77 5.34
N GLY A 68 -3.94 6.41 5.16
CA GLY A 68 -4.49 7.38 6.12
C GLY A 68 -4.35 8.85 5.68
N ALA A 69 -3.47 9.16 4.72
CA ALA A 69 -3.32 10.52 4.22
C ALA A 69 -4.59 11.00 3.48
N ASN A 70 -5.15 10.14 2.64
CA ASN A 70 -6.40 10.44 1.93
C ASN A 70 -7.60 10.41 2.88
N ASP A 71 -7.62 9.52 3.87
CA ASP A 71 -8.63 9.52 4.94
C ASP A 71 -8.69 10.88 5.65
N ALA A 72 -7.53 11.42 6.03
CA ALA A 72 -7.42 12.73 6.65
C ALA A 72 -7.89 13.85 5.70
N TRP A 73 -7.52 13.78 4.43
CA TRP A 73 -7.98 14.73 3.41
C TRP A 73 -9.50 14.73 3.23
N TYR A 74 -10.10 13.54 3.16
CA TYR A 74 -11.54 13.33 3.04
C TYR A 74 -12.29 13.48 4.37
N ARG A 75 -11.59 13.78 5.47
CA ARG A 75 -12.15 13.96 6.81
C ARG A 75 -12.86 12.72 7.36
N VAL A 76 -12.36 11.54 7.00
CA VAL A 76 -12.74 10.27 7.65
C VAL A 76 -12.35 10.35 9.13
N SER A 77 -13.22 9.87 10.01
CA SER A 77 -12.96 9.97 11.44
C SER A 77 -11.76 9.11 11.84
N LEU A 78 -10.94 9.58 12.79
CA LEU A 78 -9.82 8.80 13.32
C LEU A 78 -10.28 7.43 13.83
N GLN A 79 -11.47 7.36 14.44
CA GLN A 79 -12.05 6.12 14.93
C GLN A 79 -12.30 5.10 13.81
N GLU A 80 -12.79 5.56 12.65
CA GLU A 80 -13.00 4.71 11.49
C GLU A 80 -11.66 4.24 10.91
N VAL A 81 -10.69 5.14 10.76
CA VAL A 81 -9.34 4.80 10.28
C VAL A 81 -8.65 3.77 11.18
N GLN A 82 -8.82 3.87 12.50
CA GLN A 82 -8.26 2.92 13.48
C GLN A 82 -8.97 1.55 13.47
N LYS A 83 -10.21 1.50 13.00
CA LYS A 83 -10.99 0.26 12.92
C LYS A 83 -10.67 -0.54 11.66
N ASN A 84 -10.29 0.15 10.59
CA ASN A 84 -9.87 -0.47 9.32
C ASN A 84 -8.59 -1.28 9.50
#